data_AF-A7T6U6-F1
#
_entry.id   AF-A7T6U6-F1
#
_cell.length_a   1.000
_cell.length_b   1.000
_cell.length_c   1.000
_cell.angle_alpha   90.00
_cell.angle_beta   90.00
_cell.angle_gamma   90.00
#
_symmetry.space_group_name_H-M   'P 1'
#
loop_
_entity.id
_entity.type
_entity.pdbx_description
1 polymer ?
#
loop_
_entity_poly.entity_id
_entity_poly.type
_entity_poly.pdbx_seq_one_letter_code
_entity_poly.pdbx_strand_id
1 'polypeptide(L)'
;MVITPPFVTLSILVNHGNHAAIPQSISTLNQVQAKDWGWNGSTAALAGRSCNQIKIFGFSRGDGTYWIRPKLSIDAFVVYCDMTTDGGGWTTIKKMIVKNPPITAITKYYDYRKIAYPIPTDTVVAASSLNDLRTDMGFDQMRFYCHKAAVNRVFHIMTNNDELGKQAI
;
A
#
# COMPACT_ATOMS: atom_id res chain seq x y z
N MET A 1 36.78 8.14 4.17
CA MET A 1 35.50 8.19 3.43
C MET A 1 34.74 6.92 3.77
N VAL A 2 33.69 6.99 4.59
CA VAL A 2 32.87 5.81 4.93
C VAL A 2 32.00 5.52 3.71
N ILE A 3 32.42 4.57 2.89
CA ILE A 3 31.61 4.09 1.77
C ILE A 3 30.49 3.27 2.38
N THR A 4 29.36 3.92 2.70
CA THR A 4 28.15 3.18 3.05
C THR A 4 27.80 2.29 1.86
N PRO A 5 27.63 0.98 2.04
CA PRO A 5 27.36 0.09 0.93
C PRO A 5 26.09 0.57 0.19
N PRO A 6 26.03 0.47 -1.14
CA PRO A 6 24.91 0.95 -1.92
C PRO A 6 23.65 0.13 -1.59
N PHE A 7 22.89 0.56 -0.59
CA PHE A 7 21.63 -0.06 -0.24
C PHE A 7 20.64 0.17 -1.39
N VAL A 8 20.22 -0.91 -2.03
CA VAL A 8 19.09 -0.86 -2.98
C VAL A 8 17.82 -1.03 -2.16
N THR A 9 16.91 -0.06 -2.25
CA THR A 9 15.60 -0.17 -1.62
C THR A 9 14.61 -0.67 -2.65
N LEU A 10 13.95 -1.80 -2.36
CA LEU A 10 12.84 -2.32 -3.14
C LEU A 10 11.55 -2.17 -2.33
N SER A 11 10.54 -1.54 -2.92
CA SER A 11 9.21 -1.38 -2.37
C SER A 11 8.18 -1.99 -3.31
N ILE A 12 7.17 -2.64 -2.74
CA ILE A 12 5.99 -3.11 -3.46
C ILE A 12 4.81 -2.34 -2.89
N LEU A 13 4.02 -1.73 -3.78
CA LEU A 13 2.86 -0.94 -3.43
C LEU A 13 1.64 -1.46 -4.20
N VAL A 14 0.47 -1.33 -3.60
CA VAL A 14 -0.81 -1.70 -4.22
C VAL A 14 -1.74 -0.50 -4.25
N ASN A 15 -2.60 -0.44 -5.26
CA ASN A 15 -3.59 0.62 -5.42
C ASN A 15 -4.88 0.06 -6.00
N HIS A 16 -5.94 0.84 -5.88
CA HIS A 16 -7.13 0.63 -6.69
C HIS A 16 -6.91 1.41 -7.98
N GLY A 17 -7.10 0.77 -9.13
CA GLY A 17 -7.21 1.42 -10.41
C GLY A 17 -8.41 2.35 -10.48
N ASN A 18 -8.69 2.88 -11.66
CA ASN A 18 -9.80 3.79 -11.93
C ASN A 18 -11.19 3.14 -11.72
N HIS A 19 -11.23 1.85 -11.40
CA HIS A 19 -12.44 1.10 -11.07
C HIS A 19 -12.67 0.96 -9.58
N ALA A 20 -12.05 1.80 -8.73
CA ALA A 20 -12.36 1.89 -7.31
C ALA A 20 -13.87 2.15 -7.12
N ALA A 21 -14.62 1.06 -7.12
CA ALA A 21 -16.03 1.03 -6.86
C ALA A 21 -16.17 1.61 -5.47
N ILE A 22 -16.75 2.82 -5.43
CA ILE A 22 -17.67 3.13 -4.34
C ILE A 22 -18.51 1.86 -4.19
N PRO A 23 -18.46 1.16 -3.04
CA PRO A 23 -19.22 -0.07 -2.87
C PRO A 23 -20.65 0.20 -3.32
N GLN A 24 -21.27 -0.69 -4.10
CA GLN A 24 -22.64 -0.44 -4.56
C GLN A 24 -23.65 -0.33 -3.38
N SER A 25 -23.26 -0.73 -2.16
CA SER A 25 -23.98 -0.45 -0.91
C SER A 25 -23.82 0.99 -0.37
N ILE A 26 -22.95 1.80 -0.97
CA ILE A 26 -22.67 3.22 -0.69
C ILE A 26 -23.09 4.08 -1.90
N SER A 27 -23.62 3.48 -2.97
CA SER A 27 -24.12 4.22 -4.15
C SER A 27 -25.29 5.16 -3.86
N THR A 28 -25.93 5.02 -2.69
CA THR A 28 -27.00 5.91 -2.18
C THR A 28 -26.51 6.90 -1.11
N LEU A 29 -25.26 6.78 -0.65
CA LEU A 29 -24.66 7.78 0.24
C LEU A 29 -24.02 8.84 -0.64
N ASN A 30 -24.66 10.01 -0.72
CA ASN A 30 -24.06 11.18 -1.36
C ASN A 30 -22.65 11.37 -0.77
N GLN A 31 -21.66 11.75 -1.58
CA GLN A 31 -20.27 12.01 -1.16
C GLN A 31 -20.16 12.88 0.13
N VAL A 32 -21.21 13.65 0.41
CA VAL A 32 -21.44 14.43 1.63
C VAL A 32 -21.51 13.55 2.89
N GLN A 33 -22.14 12.38 2.86
CA GLN A 33 -22.27 11.50 4.04
C GLN A 33 -20.97 10.76 4.37
N ALA A 34 -20.16 10.35 3.39
CA ALA A 34 -18.85 9.71 3.64
C ALA A 34 -17.88 10.65 4.39
N LYS A 35 -18.03 11.96 4.19
CA LYS A 35 -17.31 13.00 4.93
C LYS A 35 -17.68 13.03 6.42
N ASP A 36 -18.91 12.67 6.77
CA ASP A 36 -19.42 12.68 8.15
C ASP A 36 -18.96 11.46 8.98
N TRP A 37 -18.57 10.34 8.34
CA TRP A 37 -17.99 9.17 9.02
C TRP A 37 -16.48 9.29 9.29
N GLY A 38 -15.82 10.30 8.69
CA GLY A 38 -14.47 10.70 9.06
C GLY A 38 -13.35 9.72 8.71
N TRP A 39 -13.47 8.85 7.71
CA TRP A 39 -12.44 7.86 7.31
C TRP A 39 -11.19 8.47 6.64
N ASN A 40 -10.60 9.46 7.27
CA ASN A 40 -9.47 10.25 6.79
C ASN A 40 -8.10 9.62 7.12
N GLY A 41 -8.08 8.47 7.78
CA GLY A 41 -6.88 7.75 8.19
C GLY A 41 -6.02 8.49 9.20
N SER A 42 -6.58 9.41 9.99
CA SER A 42 -5.84 10.13 11.06
C SER A 42 -5.72 9.34 12.35
N THR A 43 -6.72 8.49 12.67
CA THR A 43 -6.75 7.63 13.87
C THR A 43 -7.30 6.25 13.54
N ALA A 44 -7.17 5.29 14.46
CA ALA A 44 -7.74 3.95 14.31
C ALA A 44 -9.27 3.96 14.09
N ALA A 45 -9.99 4.86 14.78
CA ALA A 45 -11.44 5.01 14.63
C ALA A 45 -11.84 5.62 13.27
N LEU A 46 -10.92 6.41 12.69
CA LEU A 46 -11.08 7.13 11.43
C LEU A 46 -10.31 6.45 10.29
N ALA A 47 -10.00 5.17 10.41
CA ALA A 47 -9.22 4.43 9.43
C ALA A 47 -9.96 4.31 8.09
N GLY A 48 -9.27 4.66 7.00
CA GLY A 48 -9.77 4.39 5.65
C GLY A 48 -9.63 2.93 5.26
N ARG A 49 -10.34 2.45 4.26
CA ARG A 49 -10.16 1.07 3.75
C ARG A 49 -8.78 0.86 3.13
N SER A 50 -8.28 1.88 2.45
CA SER A 50 -6.97 1.90 1.79
C SER A 50 -6.45 3.33 1.67
N CYS A 51 -5.17 3.49 1.31
CA CYS A 51 -4.60 4.80 0.99
C CYS A 51 -5.35 5.47 -0.18
N ASN A 52 -5.82 4.69 -1.16
CA ASN A 52 -6.59 5.20 -2.28
C ASN A 52 -7.92 5.80 -1.83
N GLN A 53 -8.68 5.10 -0.98
CA GLN A 53 -9.96 5.61 -0.48
C GLN A 53 -9.77 6.97 0.22
N ILE A 54 -8.74 7.07 1.07
CA ILE A 54 -8.39 8.31 1.76
C ILE A 54 -8.07 9.42 0.74
N LYS A 55 -7.32 9.09 -0.32
CA LYS A 55 -6.96 10.04 -1.38
C LYS A 55 -8.17 10.51 -2.17
N ILE A 56 -9.01 9.61 -2.69
CA ILE A 56 -10.15 9.96 -3.55
C ILE A 56 -11.24 10.72 -2.79
N PHE A 57 -11.34 10.54 -1.47
CA PHE A 57 -12.24 11.32 -0.61
C PHE A 57 -11.65 12.69 -0.22
N GLY A 58 -10.48 13.06 -0.73
CA GLY A 58 -9.87 14.37 -0.49
C GLY A 58 -9.21 14.52 0.88
N PHE A 59 -8.94 13.42 1.59
CA PHE A 59 -8.34 13.43 2.93
C PHE A 59 -6.82 13.22 2.95
N SER A 60 -6.19 13.23 1.77
CA SER A 60 -4.74 13.14 1.67
C SER A 60 -4.05 14.35 2.31
N ARG A 61 -3.09 14.07 3.19
CA ARG A 61 -2.19 15.01 3.87
C ARG A 61 -0.75 14.93 3.32
N GLY A 62 -0.59 14.38 2.10
CA GLY A 62 0.72 14.08 1.50
C GLY A 62 1.23 12.67 1.83
N ASP A 63 2.45 12.36 1.38
CA ASP A 63 3.08 11.05 1.62
C ASP A 63 3.35 10.86 3.11
N GLY A 64 3.09 9.66 3.63
CA GLY A 64 3.30 9.40 5.05
C GLY A 64 2.43 8.29 5.60
N THR A 65 2.31 8.27 6.93
CA THR A 65 1.56 7.23 7.62
C THR A 65 0.08 7.56 7.75
N TYR A 66 -0.75 6.54 7.53
CA TYR A 66 -2.20 6.63 7.68
C TYR A 66 -2.72 5.36 8.34
N TRP A 67 -3.81 5.50 9.09
CA TRP A 67 -4.58 4.37 9.59
C TRP A 67 -5.45 3.80 8.48
N ILE A 68 -5.33 2.49 8.26
CA ILE A 68 -6.23 1.75 7.38
C ILE A 68 -6.90 0.59 8.11
N ARG A 69 -8.07 0.21 7.61
CA ARG A 69 -8.82 -0.98 8.02
C ARG A 69 -9.45 -1.61 6.77
N PRO A 70 -8.74 -2.52 6.09
CA PRO A 70 -9.24 -3.19 4.88
C PRO A 70 -10.63 -3.83 5.03
N LYS A 71 -10.93 -4.40 6.21
CA LYS A 71 -12.21 -5.03 6.53
C LYS A 71 -12.67 -4.66 7.94
N LEU A 72 -13.98 -4.45 8.14
CA LEU A 72 -14.54 -4.02 9.42
C LEU A 72 -14.31 -5.01 10.58
N SER A 73 -14.14 -6.30 10.27
CA SER A 73 -13.94 -7.36 11.26
C SER A 73 -12.50 -7.46 11.78
N ILE A 74 -11.60 -6.58 11.37
CA ILE A 74 -10.22 -6.54 11.84
C ILE A 74 -9.91 -5.19 12.48
N ASP A 75 -8.91 -5.18 13.36
CA ASP A 75 -8.39 -3.94 13.93
C ASP A 75 -7.73 -3.08 12.85
N ALA A 76 -7.89 -1.76 12.98
CA ALA A 76 -7.16 -0.81 12.15
C ALA A 76 -5.66 -0.85 12.48
N PHE A 77 -4.83 -0.59 11.48
CA PHE A 77 -3.39 -0.52 11.63
C PHE A 77 -2.80 0.56 10.73
N VAL A 78 -1.60 1.02 11.08
CA VAL A 78 -0.92 2.09 10.34
C VAL A 78 -0.17 1.50 9.15
N VAL A 79 -0.24 2.14 7.99
CA VAL A 79 0.57 1.83 6.80
C VAL A 79 1.25 3.09 6.28
N TYR A 80 2.24 2.93 5.40
CA TYR A 80 2.79 4.04 4.64
C TYR A 80 2.06 4.19 3.31
N CYS A 81 1.49 5.37 3.09
CA CYS A 81 0.83 5.76 1.85
C CYS A 81 1.73 6.67 1.02
N ASP A 82 1.92 6.31 -0.25
CA ASP A 82 2.45 7.19 -1.28
C ASP A 82 1.24 7.85 -1.98
N MET A 83 1.05 9.12 -1.67
CA MET A 83 -0.07 9.98 -2.05
C MET A 83 0.28 10.92 -3.21
N THR A 84 1.53 10.88 -3.71
CA THR A 84 2.04 11.81 -4.72
C THR A 84 2.36 11.11 -6.05
N THR A 85 2.99 9.93 -6.01
CA THR A 85 3.55 9.33 -7.22
C THR A 85 2.46 8.66 -8.07
N ASP A 86 2.49 8.91 -9.39
CA ASP A 86 1.55 8.35 -10.37
C ASP A 86 0.07 8.49 -9.94
N GLY A 87 -0.31 9.68 -9.48
CA GLY A 87 -1.67 9.97 -8.99
C GLY A 87 -1.89 9.67 -7.50
N GLY A 88 -0.98 8.94 -6.86
CA GLY A 88 -1.03 8.64 -5.43
C GLY A 88 -2.08 7.60 -5.04
N GLY A 89 -2.32 7.47 -3.73
CA GLY A 89 -3.24 6.48 -3.17
C GLY A 89 -2.62 5.09 -3.03
N TRP A 90 -1.31 4.96 -3.24
CA TRP A 90 -0.58 3.71 -3.15
C TRP A 90 -0.37 3.31 -1.69
N THR A 91 -0.74 2.07 -1.35
CA THR A 91 -0.46 1.45 -0.05
C THR A 91 0.83 0.65 -0.14
N THR A 92 1.86 0.99 0.63
CA THR A 92 3.09 0.18 0.67
C THR A 92 2.83 -1.14 1.40
N ILE A 93 3.04 -2.27 0.71
CA ILE A 93 2.85 -3.61 1.28
C ILE A 93 4.18 -4.33 1.56
N LYS A 94 5.28 -3.88 0.96
CA LYS A 94 6.60 -4.45 1.21
C LYS A 94 7.66 -3.37 1.11
N LYS A 95 8.63 -3.41 2.01
CA LYS A 95 9.91 -2.71 1.90
C LYS A 95 11.04 -3.71 2.13
N MET A 96 12.08 -3.61 1.33
CA MET A 96 13.29 -4.42 1.41
C MET A 96 14.50 -3.55 1.19
N ILE A 97 15.56 -3.85 1.93
CA ILE A 97 16.89 -3.29 1.69
C ILE A 97 17.75 -4.45 1.22
N VAL A 98 18.16 -4.44 -0.05
CA VAL A 98 19.08 -5.45 -0.57
C VAL A 98 20.45 -5.19 0.04
N LYS A 99 20.95 -6.19 0.77
CA LYS A 99 22.27 -6.18 1.40
C LYS A 99 23.26 -7.00 0.59
N ASN A 100 24.55 -6.72 0.81
CA ASN A 100 25.66 -7.57 0.40
C ASN A 100 26.44 -7.95 1.68
N PRO A 101 26.47 -9.23 2.10
CA PRO A 101 25.94 -10.40 1.41
C PRO A 101 24.40 -10.41 1.32
N PRO A 102 23.82 -11.16 0.37
CA PRO A 102 22.37 -11.26 0.19
C PRO A 102 21.64 -11.70 1.47
N ILE A 103 20.37 -11.32 1.59
CA ILE A 103 19.50 -11.81 2.67
C ILE A 103 19.34 -13.32 2.49
N THR A 104 19.81 -14.11 3.46
CA THR A 104 19.78 -15.58 3.41
C THR A 104 18.56 -16.20 4.08
N ALA A 105 17.85 -15.43 4.93
CA ALA A 105 16.64 -15.87 5.61
C ALA A 105 15.55 -14.81 5.49
N ILE A 106 14.37 -15.23 5.04
CA ILE A 106 13.17 -14.39 4.98
C ILE A 106 12.12 -15.03 5.88
N THR A 107 11.62 -14.27 6.85
CA THR A 107 10.52 -14.72 7.71
C THR A 107 9.21 -14.58 6.95
N LYS A 108 8.50 -15.69 6.74
CA LYS A 108 7.17 -15.69 6.12
C LYS A 108 6.08 -15.45 7.16
N TYR A 109 5.15 -14.54 6.88
CA TYR A 109 3.98 -14.30 7.71
C TYR A 109 2.70 -14.62 6.96
N TYR A 110 1.78 -15.30 7.63
CA TYR A 110 0.44 -15.63 7.15
C TYR A 110 -0.62 -14.67 7.68
N ASP A 111 -0.23 -13.41 7.83
CA ASP A 111 -1.10 -12.33 8.28
C ASP A 111 -0.69 -11.06 7.53
N TYR A 112 -1.58 -10.54 6.69
CA TYR A 112 -1.28 -9.35 5.91
C TYR A 112 -1.11 -8.11 6.79
N ARG A 113 -1.55 -8.10 8.04
CA ARG A 113 -1.33 -6.98 8.97
C ARG A 113 0.15 -6.76 9.27
N LYS A 114 1.04 -7.67 8.86
CA LYS A 114 2.49 -7.49 8.89
C LYS A 114 3.02 -6.49 7.86
N ILE A 115 2.14 -5.92 7.03
CA ILE A 115 2.43 -4.68 6.27
C ILE A 115 2.30 -3.41 7.13
N ALA A 116 1.95 -3.52 8.42
CA ALA A 116 1.85 -2.38 9.30
C ALA A 116 3.21 -1.66 9.43
N TYR A 117 3.16 -0.33 9.50
CA TYR A 117 4.33 0.53 9.62
C TYR A 117 4.88 0.52 11.06
N PRO A 118 6.22 0.47 11.25
CA PRO A 118 7.25 0.33 10.22
C PRO A 118 7.31 -1.09 9.65
N ILE A 119 7.32 -1.22 8.32
CA ILE A 119 7.33 -2.51 7.64
C ILE A 119 8.70 -3.17 7.85
N PRO A 120 8.76 -4.38 8.45
CA PRO A 120 10.03 -5.08 8.62
C PRO A 120 10.68 -5.42 7.27
N THR A 121 11.98 -5.18 7.15
CA THR A 121 12.69 -5.32 5.86
C THR A 121 12.99 -6.77 5.47
N ASP A 122 13.00 -7.68 6.44
CA ASP A 122 13.41 -9.09 6.37
C ASP A 122 12.22 -10.08 6.34
N THR A 123 11.00 -9.57 6.20
CA THR A 123 9.78 -10.37 6.28
C THR A 123 9.00 -10.38 4.97
N VAL A 124 8.34 -11.47 4.62
CA VAL A 124 7.47 -11.54 3.44
C VAL A 124 6.08 -12.01 3.87
N VAL A 125 5.05 -11.28 3.44
CA VAL A 125 3.67 -11.74 3.57
C VAL A 125 3.45 -12.87 2.56
N ALA A 126 2.95 -14.00 3.03
CA ALA A 126 2.69 -15.16 2.19
C ALA A 126 1.66 -14.83 1.10
N ALA A 127 1.75 -15.52 -0.05
CA ALA A 127 0.84 -15.29 -1.18
C ALA A 127 -0.63 -15.44 -0.79
N SER A 128 -0.96 -16.40 0.09
CA SER A 128 -2.33 -16.56 0.62
C SER A 128 -2.81 -15.32 1.35
N SER A 129 -1.98 -14.72 2.20
CA SER A 129 -2.33 -13.51 2.94
C SER A 129 -2.34 -12.27 2.07
N LEU A 130 -1.55 -12.22 0.98
CA LEU A 130 -1.70 -11.18 -0.04
C LEU A 130 -3.04 -11.32 -0.78
N ASN A 131 -3.52 -12.53 -1.02
CA ASN A 131 -4.86 -12.77 -1.57
C ASN A 131 -5.97 -12.38 -0.58
N ASP A 132 -5.79 -12.63 0.72
CA ASP A 132 -6.69 -12.14 1.77
C ASP A 132 -6.74 -10.61 1.78
N LEU A 133 -5.56 -9.95 1.71
CA LEU A 133 -5.47 -8.50 1.60
C LEU A 133 -6.18 -8.00 0.34
N ARG A 134 -6.00 -8.68 -0.80
CA ARG A 134 -6.67 -8.31 -2.06
C ARG A 134 -8.18 -8.40 -1.91
N THR A 135 -8.68 -9.46 -1.29
CA THR A 135 -10.11 -9.67 -1.05
C THR A 135 -10.67 -8.59 -0.13
N ASP A 136 -9.99 -8.32 0.99
CA ASP A 136 -10.45 -7.39 2.01
C ASP A 136 -10.32 -5.93 1.55
N MET A 137 -9.17 -5.55 1.00
CA MET A 137 -8.87 -4.19 0.53
C MET A 137 -9.48 -3.91 -0.83
N GLY A 138 -9.50 -4.86 -1.76
CA GLY A 138 -10.01 -4.69 -3.13
C GLY A 138 -9.04 -4.02 -4.09
N PHE A 139 -7.73 -4.15 -3.89
CA PHE A 139 -6.73 -3.62 -4.82
C PHE A 139 -6.65 -4.46 -6.10
N ASP A 140 -6.37 -3.80 -7.22
CA ASP A 140 -6.26 -4.40 -8.55
C ASP A 140 -5.11 -3.81 -9.38
N GLN A 141 -4.26 -2.98 -8.75
CA GLN A 141 -2.99 -2.56 -9.30
C GLN A 141 -1.83 -2.86 -8.36
N MET A 142 -0.67 -3.13 -8.94
CA MET A 142 0.59 -3.32 -8.22
C MET A 142 1.72 -2.53 -8.88
N ARG A 143 2.62 -2.05 -8.03
CA ARG A 143 3.77 -1.22 -8.41
C ARG A 143 5.02 -1.72 -7.69
N PHE A 144 6.07 -1.97 -8.46
CA PHE A 144 7.40 -2.32 -7.98
C PHE A 144 8.32 -1.13 -8.18
N TYR A 145 8.84 -0.60 -7.08
CA TYR A 145 9.72 0.54 -7.08
C TYR A 145 11.05 0.17 -6.45
N CYS A 146 12.13 0.29 -7.22
CA CYS A 146 13.47 -0.04 -6.79
C CYS A 146 14.40 1.16 -7.00
N HIS A 147 15.09 1.60 -5.95
CA HIS A 147 16.04 2.71 -6.00
C HIS A 147 17.42 2.31 -5.52
N LYS A 148 18.42 2.50 -6.38
CA LYS A 148 19.84 2.35 -6.05
C LYS A 148 20.42 3.71 -5.70
N ALA A 149 20.42 4.04 -4.42
CA ALA A 149 20.80 5.35 -3.90
C ALA A 149 22.19 5.81 -4.35
N ALA A 150 23.18 4.92 -4.35
CA ALA A 150 24.58 5.27 -4.65
C ALA A 150 24.83 5.81 -6.07
N VAL A 151 23.92 5.56 -7.02
CA VAL A 151 24.02 6.09 -8.39
C VAL A 151 22.73 6.79 -8.82
N ASN A 152 21.83 7.07 -7.87
CA ASN A 152 20.52 7.66 -8.10
C ASN A 152 19.72 7.05 -9.27
N ARG A 153 19.73 5.71 -9.39
CA ARG A 153 18.97 5.01 -10.45
C ARG A 153 17.71 4.39 -9.90
N VAL A 154 16.63 4.48 -10.68
CA VAL A 154 15.32 3.92 -10.38
C VAL A 154 14.98 2.85 -11.42
N PHE A 155 14.55 1.68 -10.95
CA PHE A 155 13.78 0.73 -11.74
C PHE A 155 12.35 0.76 -11.21
N HIS A 156 11.40 1.02 -12.09
CA HIS A 156 10.03 1.29 -11.70
C HIS A 156 9.08 0.69 -12.74
N ILE A 157 8.26 -0.27 -12.30
CA ILE A 157 7.26 -0.95 -13.12
C ILE A 157 5.96 -1.03 -12.35
N MET A 158 4.85 -0.82 -13.04
CA MET A 158 3.51 -0.91 -12.48
C MET A 158 2.57 -1.53 -13.50
N THR A 159 1.51 -2.16 -13.02
CA THR A 159 0.44 -2.64 -13.90
C THR A 159 -0.28 -1.46 -14.53
N ASN A 160 -0.74 -1.64 -15.77
CA ASN A 160 -1.61 -0.68 -16.42
C ASN A 160 -2.87 -0.45 -15.58
N ASN A 161 -3.46 0.74 -15.74
CA ASN A 161 -4.73 1.10 -15.10
C ASN A 161 -5.91 0.76 -16.02
N ASP A 162 -6.00 -0.50 -16.43
CA ASP A 162 -7.01 -1.04 -17.33
C ASP A 162 -7.36 -2.48 -16.92
N GLU A 163 -8.31 -3.10 -17.63
CA GLU A 163 -8.75 -4.47 -17.32
C GLU A 163 -7.63 -5.50 -17.54
N LEU A 164 -6.72 -5.27 -18.49
CA LEU A 164 -5.58 -6.16 -18.72
C LEU A 164 -4.56 -6.09 -17.58
N GLY A 165 -4.29 -4.89 -17.07
CA GLY A 165 -3.46 -4.67 -15.90
C GLY A 165 -4.06 -5.31 -14.65
N LYS A 166 -5.38 -5.23 -14.47
CA LYS A 166 -6.11 -5.92 -13.40
C LYS A 166 -6.05 -7.44 -13.50
N GLN A 167 -6.10 -8.01 -14.70
CA GLN A 167 -5.95 -9.47 -14.92
C GLN A 167 -4.56 -9.99 -14.56
N ALA A 168 -3.54 -9.13 -14.55
CA ALA A 168 -2.17 -9.48 -14.17
C ALA A 168 -1.93 -9.51 -12.65
N ILE A 169 -2.90 -9.02 -11.87
CA ILE A 169 -2.88 -9.03 -10.39
C ILE A 169 -3.68 -10.22 -9.89
#